data_AF-A0A1D1W0I3-F1
#
_entry.id   AF-A0A1D1W0I3-F1
#
_cell.length_a   1.000
_cell.length_b   1.000
_cell.length_c   1.000
_cell.angle_alpha   90.00
_cell.angle_beta   90.00
_cell.angle_gamma   90.00
#
_symmetry.space_group_name_H-M   'P 1'
#
loop_
_entity.id
_entity.type
_entity.pdbx_description
1 polymer ?
#
loop_
_entity_poly.entity_id
_entity_poly.type
_entity_poly.pdbx_seq_one_letter_code
_entity_poly.pdbx_strand_id
1 'polypeptide(L)'
;MSDLWGISRRESWNVPNRLFESKRLMKRSAPSFSRIFNHTVMLIHREHGHLLRAIIHPWMNGNTLTTFASKITARGAPLETCVRFIDGTMRLTCRPSRSQKAAFTGHKRQHGIKFQSVMYPNGVIGHLFGPMERCRHDAGILRESGLLTDLRAAFNRPDGSCSCLPYVLPTLCPGTC
;
A
#
# COMPACT_ATOMS: atom_id res chain seq x y z
N MET A 1 22.84 13.80 29.66
CA MET A 1 23.74 13.39 28.56
C MET A 1 23.03 12.27 27.81
N SER A 2 22.46 12.39 26.62
CA SER A 2 22.41 13.46 25.62
C SER A 2 21.42 12.99 24.55
N ASP A 3 20.42 13.81 24.27
CA ASP A 3 19.74 14.05 22.99
C ASP A 3 19.84 12.99 21.88
N LEU A 4 18.77 12.20 21.66
CA LEU A 4 18.56 11.45 20.40
C LEU A 4 17.09 11.40 19.90
N TRP A 5 16.20 12.26 20.42
CA TRP A 5 14.84 12.46 19.87
C TRP A 5 14.61 13.86 19.30
N GLY A 6 15.69 14.57 18.97
CA GLY A 6 15.66 15.80 18.20
C GLY A 6 15.48 15.54 16.71
N ILE A 7 14.36 14.95 16.28
CA ILE A 7 13.99 14.98 14.86
C ILE A 7 13.55 16.41 14.53
N SER A 8 14.53 17.19 14.10
CA SER A 8 14.37 18.49 13.47
C SER A 8 13.28 18.41 12.40
N ARG A 9 12.30 19.31 12.52
CA ARG A 9 11.17 19.53 11.61
C ARG A 9 11.59 20.10 10.23
N ARG A 10 12.72 19.68 9.67
CA ARG A 10 13.21 20.11 8.36
C ARG A 10 13.88 18.95 7.66
N GLU A 11 13.07 18.13 6.99
CA GLU A 11 13.39 17.39 5.76
C GLU A 11 12.22 16.45 5.46
N SER A 12 11.08 17.05 5.08
CA SER A 12 9.98 16.30 4.51
C SER A 12 10.34 15.89 3.08
N TRP A 13 10.99 14.73 2.92
CA TRP A 13 11.11 14.00 1.65
C TRP A 13 9.75 13.46 1.14
N ASN A 14 8.65 14.18 1.37
CA ASN A 14 7.29 13.71 1.15
C ASN A 14 6.39 14.81 0.56
N VAL A 15 6.76 15.32 -0.62
CA VAL A 15 5.82 15.83 -1.63
C VAL A 15 6.47 15.50 -2.98
N PRO A 16 5.80 14.83 -3.94
CA PRO A 16 6.42 14.65 -5.24
C PRO A 16 6.70 16.05 -5.81
N ASN A 17 7.94 16.25 -6.26
CA ASN A 17 8.43 17.48 -6.87
C ASN A 17 7.32 18.17 -7.66
N ARG A 18 7.08 19.45 -7.37
CA ARG A 18 6.15 20.28 -8.15
C ARG A 18 6.53 20.09 -9.62
N LEU A 19 5.56 19.89 -10.51
CA LEU A 19 5.78 19.82 -11.97
C LEU A 19 6.70 20.96 -12.48
N PHE A 20 6.68 22.08 -11.78
CA PHE A 20 7.53 23.24 -11.96
C PHE A 20 9.04 22.97 -11.71
N GLU A 21 9.40 22.25 -10.65
CA GLU A 21 10.79 21.86 -10.34
C GLU A 21 11.36 20.91 -11.41
N SER A 22 10.51 20.02 -11.95
CA SER A 22 10.88 19.12 -13.05
C SER A 22 11.20 19.84 -14.37
N LYS A 23 10.82 21.12 -14.54
CA LYS A 23 11.19 21.94 -15.71
C LYS A 23 12.68 22.25 -15.77
N ARG A 24 13.36 22.38 -14.62
CA ARG A 24 14.82 22.62 -14.59
C ARG A 24 15.60 21.41 -15.10
N LEU A 25 15.08 20.21 -14.84
CA LEU A 25 15.73 18.95 -15.18
C LEU A 25 15.48 18.56 -16.64
N MET A 26 14.27 18.78 -17.13
CA MET A 26 13.85 18.42 -18.47
C MET A 26 13.61 19.69 -19.26
N LYS A 27 14.48 19.99 -20.22
CA LYS A 27 14.42 21.15 -21.14
C LYS A 27 13.17 21.13 -22.06
N ARG A 28 11.98 20.97 -21.48
CA ARG A 28 10.67 20.76 -22.12
C ARG A 28 9.61 21.56 -21.37
N SER A 29 8.49 21.87 -22.03
CA SER A 29 7.38 22.56 -21.39
C SER A 29 6.67 21.64 -20.38
N ALA A 30 6.11 22.24 -19.32
CA ALA A 30 5.30 21.52 -18.32
C ALA A 30 4.18 20.63 -18.91
N PRO A 31 3.38 21.09 -19.91
CA PRO A 31 2.35 20.23 -20.48
C PRO A 31 2.94 19.03 -21.24
N SER A 32 4.09 19.19 -21.92
CA SER A 32 4.76 18.07 -22.59
C SER A 32 5.25 17.03 -21.58
N PHE A 33 5.86 17.48 -20.48
CA PHE A 33 6.29 16.55 -19.42
C PHE A 33 5.09 15.84 -18.77
N SER A 34 4.02 16.57 -18.44
CA SER A 34 2.80 15.96 -17.90
C SER A 34 2.21 14.92 -18.85
N ARG A 35 2.22 15.18 -20.17
CA ARG A 35 1.73 14.23 -21.16
C ARG A 35 2.58 12.96 -21.21
N ILE A 36 3.91 13.10 -21.23
CA ILE A 36 4.84 11.96 -21.20
C ILE A 36 4.63 11.15 -19.91
N PHE A 37 4.66 11.80 -18.74
CA PHE A 37 4.48 11.14 -17.46
C PHE A 37 3.16 10.36 -17.40
N ASN A 38 2.04 11.01 -17.72
CA ASN A 38 0.73 10.36 -17.68
C ASN A 38 0.64 9.23 -18.71
N HIS A 39 1.21 9.40 -19.90
CA HIS A 39 1.26 8.35 -20.91
C HIS A 39 2.05 7.14 -20.43
N THR A 40 3.24 7.35 -19.86
CA THR A 40 4.06 6.28 -19.28
C THR A 40 3.34 5.56 -18.14
N VAL A 41 2.71 6.29 -17.22
CA VAL A 41 1.92 5.69 -16.13
C VAL A 41 0.76 4.85 -16.70
N MET A 42 0.04 5.36 -17.70
CA MET A 42 -1.04 4.63 -18.35
C MET A 42 -0.56 3.38 -19.08
N LEU A 43 0.60 3.43 -19.75
CA LEU A 43 1.21 2.25 -20.38
C LEU A 43 1.55 1.19 -19.34
N ILE A 44 2.27 1.58 -18.27
CA ILE A 44 2.63 0.66 -17.18
C ILE A 44 1.38 0.05 -16.55
N HIS A 45 0.34 0.86 -16.30
CA HIS A 45 -0.91 0.34 -15.73
C HIS A 45 -1.63 -0.60 -16.69
N ARG A 46 -1.64 -0.30 -17.99
CA ARG A 46 -2.26 -1.17 -19.00
C ARG A 46 -1.55 -2.51 -19.12
N GLU A 47 -0.22 -2.50 -19.14
CA GLU A 47 0.59 -3.70 -19.39
C GLU A 47 0.82 -4.51 -18.11
N HIS A 48 1.03 -3.85 -16.97
CA HIS A 48 1.43 -4.49 -15.72
C HIS A 48 0.43 -4.30 -14.57
N GLY A 49 -0.69 -3.60 -14.78
CA GLY A 49 -1.69 -3.37 -13.72
C GLY A 49 -2.31 -4.66 -13.18
N HIS A 50 -2.36 -5.72 -13.99
CA HIS A 50 -2.80 -7.04 -13.55
C HIS A 50 -1.91 -7.63 -12.43
N LEU A 51 -0.61 -7.32 -12.43
CA LEU A 51 0.32 -7.74 -11.36
C LEU A 51 -0.05 -7.09 -10.02
N LEU A 52 -0.51 -5.83 -10.04
CA LEU A 52 -0.95 -5.14 -8.84
C LEU A 52 -2.30 -5.64 -8.30
N ARG A 53 -3.07 -6.38 -9.11
CA ARG A 53 -4.35 -6.99 -8.70
C ARG A 53 -4.22 -8.48 -8.36
N ALA A 54 -3.09 -9.10 -8.71
CA ALA A 54 -2.86 -10.51 -8.47
C ALA A 54 -2.62 -10.79 -6.97
N ILE A 55 -3.16 -11.89 -6.48
CA ILE A 55 -2.96 -12.36 -5.08
C ILE A 55 -1.80 -13.34 -4.96
N ILE A 56 -1.56 -14.09 -6.04
CA ILE A 56 -0.47 -15.06 -6.18
C ILE A 56 0.42 -14.56 -7.30
N HIS A 57 1.72 -14.60 -7.07
CA HIS A 57 2.75 -14.14 -7.99
C HIS A 57 3.74 -15.28 -8.24
N PRO A 58 4.38 -15.36 -9.42
CA PRO A 58 5.31 -16.44 -9.75
C PRO A 58 6.48 -16.58 -8.76
N TRP A 59 6.90 -15.49 -8.13
CA TRP A 59 7.99 -15.50 -7.14
C TRP A 59 7.55 -16.01 -5.75
N MET A 60 6.24 -16.19 -5.51
CA MET A 60 5.73 -16.79 -4.28
C MET A 60 5.76 -18.32 -4.36
N ASN A 61 6.94 -18.89 -4.11
CA ASN A 61 7.08 -20.33 -3.90
C ASN A 61 7.00 -20.69 -2.40
N GLY A 62 6.79 -21.97 -2.10
CA GLY A 62 6.66 -22.45 -0.71
C GLY A 62 7.87 -22.09 0.17
N ASN A 63 9.09 -22.21 -0.36
CA ASN A 63 10.31 -21.91 0.39
C ASN A 63 10.41 -20.42 0.78
N THR A 64 10.06 -19.52 -0.15
CA THR A 64 10.04 -18.07 0.09
C THR A 64 9.00 -17.70 1.14
N LEU A 65 7.80 -18.29 1.06
CA LEU A 65 6.73 -18.04 2.02
C LEU A 65 7.10 -18.55 3.43
N THR A 66 7.66 -19.75 3.54
CA THR A 66 8.16 -20.28 4.82
C THR A 66 9.25 -19.39 5.41
N THR A 67 10.18 -18.92 4.56
CA THR A 67 11.24 -18.00 5.00
C THR A 67 10.65 -16.70 5.55
N PHE A 68 9.65 -16.13 4.87
CA PHE A 68 8.96 -14.92 5.35
C PHE A 68 8.26 -15.16 6.67
N ALA A 69 7.50 -16.24 6.80
CA ALA A 69 6.84 -16.64 8.03
C ALA A 69 7.83 -16.72 9.19
N SER A 70 8.90 -17.52 9.04
CA SER A 70 9.91 -17.68 10.10
C SER A 70 10.59 -16.35 10.49
N LYS A 71 10.90 -15.48 9.51
CA LYS A 71 11.53 -14.18 9.79
C LYS A 71 10.57 -13.20 10.47
N ILE A 72 9.28 -13.22 10.12
CA ILE A 72 8.24 -12.39 10.75
C ILE A 72 8.02 -12.84 12.20
N THR A 73 7.88 -14.15 12.44
CA THR A 73 7.71 -14.74 13.77
C THR A 73 8.93 -14.46 14.66
N ALA A 74 10.15 -14.60 14.12
CA ALA A 74 11.38 -14.29 14.85
C ALA A 74 11.49 -12.80 15.26
N ARG A 75 10.74 -11.90 14.61
CA ARG A 75 10.64 -10.47 14.99
C ARG A 75 9.55 -10.20 16.03
N GLY A 76 8.88 -11.24 16.54
CA GLY A 76 7.86 -11.15 17.58
C GLY A 76 6.43 -11.05 17.06
N ALA A 77 6.18 -11.43 15.81
CA ALA A 77 4.79 -11.50 15.33
C ALA A 77 4.04 -12.64 16.04
N PRO A 78 2.77 -12.43 16.43
CA PRO A 78 2.00 -13.41 17.19
C PRO A 78 1.55 -14.62 16.36
N LEU A 79 1.60 -14.51 15.03
CA LEU A 79 1.16 -15.56 14.11
C LEU A 79 2.36 -16.19 13.42
N GLU A 80 2.55 -17.49 13.65
CA GLU A 80 3.64 -18.26 13.07
C GLU A 80 3.53 -18.40 11.54
N THR A 81 2.33 -18.21 11.00
CA THR A 81 2.01 -18.35 9.57
C THR A 81 2.01 -17.03 8.82
N CYS A 82 2.28 -15.89 9.49
CA CYS A 82 2.18 -14.57 8.85
C CYS A 82 3.26 -14.37 7.79
N VAL A 83 2.88 -14.10 6.53
CA VAL A 83 3.82 -13.92 5.41
C VAL A 83 3.79 -12.52 4.79
N ARG A 84 2.79 -11.70 5.13
CA ARG A 84 2.53 -10.39 4.52
C ARG A 84 1.68 -9.50 5.43
N PHE A 85 1.63 -8.21 5.11
CA PHE A 85 0.90 -7.21 5.88
C PHE A 85 -0.05 -6.44 4.97
N ILE A 86 -1.27 -6.18 5.47
CA ILE A 86 -2.23 -5.30 4.82
C ILE A 86 -2.05 -3.91 5.42
N ASP A 87 -1.74 -2.93 4.57
CA ASP A 87 -1.61 -1.54 4.97
C ASP A 87 -2.54 -0.62 4.18
N GLY A 88 -3.22 0.28 4.90
CA GLY A 88 -4.01 1.36 4.34
C GLY A 88 -3.19 2.64 4.25
N THR A 89 -2.39 2.79 3.20
CA THR A 89 -1.50 3.94 3.05
C THR A 89 -2.23 5.15 2.49
N MET A 90 -2.00 6.32 3.10
CA MET A 90 -2.44 7.60 2.55
C MET A 90 -1.31 8.31 1.81
N ARG A 91 -1.52 8.58 0.53
CA ARG A 91 -0.62 9.36 -0.32
C ARG A 91 -1.07 10.81 -0.32
N LEU A 92 -0.26 11.68 0.28
CA LEU A 92 -0.54 13.11 0.30
C LEU A 92 -0.40 13.71 -1.10
N THR A 93 -1.25 14.69 -1.38
CA THR A 93 -1.28 15.41 -2.65
C THR A 93 -1.36 16.90 -2.41
N CYS A 94 -0.94 17.69 -3.41
CA CYS A 94 -1.26 19.11 -3.44
C CYS A 94 -2.78 19.32 -3.45
N ARG A 95 -3.26 20.50 -3.05
CA ARG A 95 -4.67 20.87 -3.14
C ARG A 95 -5.16 20.70 -4.58
N PRO A 96 -6.06 19.74 -4.87
CA PRO A 96 -6.55 19.54 -6.22
C PRO A 96 -7.59 20.61 -6.56
N SER A 97 -7.64 21.03 -7.83
CA SER A 97 -8.63 21.98 -8.33
C SER A 97 -10.02 21.35 -8.50
N ARG A 98 -10.08 20.03 -8.68
CA ARG A 98 -11.32 19.23 -8.81
C ARG A 98 -11.43 18.24 -7.65
N SER A 99 -12.65 17.90 -7.26
CA SER A 99 -12.93 16.92 -6.19
C SER A 99 -12.20 17.20 -4.87
N GLN A 100 -11.97 18.48 -4.56
CA GLN A 100 -11.19 18.90 -3.40
C GLN A 100 -11.75 18.35 -2.08
N LYS A 101 -13.09 18.34 -1.93
CA LYS A 101 -13.76 17.83 -0.74
C LYS A 101 -13.47 16.34 -0.50
N ALA A 102 -13.45 15.53 -1.55
CA ALA A 102 -13.21 14.09 -1.47
C ALA A 102 -11.75 13.74 -1.09
N ALA A 103 -10.80 14.60 -1.49
CA ALA A 103 -9.38 14.42 -1.16
C ALA A 103 -8.98 15.04 0.19
N PHE A 104 -9.78 15.95 0.74
CA PHE A 104 -9.44 16.68 1.96
C PHE A 104 -9.78 15.91 3.23
N THR A 105 -9.08 16.21 4.32
CA THR A 105 -9.45 15.78 5.66
C THR A 105 -9.52 16.90 6.66
N GLY A 106 -10.57 16.90 7.49
CA GLY A 106 -10.60 17.75 8.67
C GLY A 106 -9.50 17.36 9.68
N HIS A 107 -9.37 16.06 9.98
CA HIS A 107 -8.51 15.57 11.06
C HIS A 107 -7.02 15.91 10.90
N LYS A 108 -6.45 15.77 9.69
CA LYS A 108 -5.03 16.16 9.44
C LYS A 108 -4.88 17.45 8.64
N ARG A 109 -6.00 18.11 8.27
CA ARG A 109 -6.05 19.34 7.46
C ARG A 109 -5.19 19.30 6.18
N GLN A 110 -5.14 18.14 5.53
CA GLN A 110 -4.31 17.84 4.35
C GLN A 110 -5.14 17.20 3.22
N HIS A 111 -4.63 17.28 1.99
CA HIS A 111 -5.19 16.58 0.83
C HIS A 111 -4.44 15.27 0.57
N GLY A 112 -5.15 14.21 0.24
CA GLY A 112 -4.55 12.93 -0.06
C GLY A 112 -5.54 11.91 -0.60
N ILE A 113 -4.97 10.84 -1.16
CA ILE A 113 -5.68 9.70 -1.71
C ILE A 113 -5.29 8.48 -0.89
N LYS A 114 -6.24 7.59 -0.62
CA LYS A 114 -6.01 6.40 0.16
C LYS A 114 -5.89 5.17 -0.75
N PHE A 115 -4.95 4.30 -0.42
CA PHE A 115 -4.73 3.04 -1.09
C PHE A 115 -4.66 1.94 -0.04
N GLN A 116 -5.15 0.76 -0.38
CA GLN A 116 -4.87 -0.45 0.38
C GLN A 116 -3.80 -1.23 -0.37
N SER A 117 -2.77 -1.66 0.35
CA SER A 117 -1.69 -2.45 -0.20
C SER A 117 -1.43 -3.69 0.63
N VAL A 118 -0.92 -4.72 -0.03
CA VAL A 118 -0.35 -5.90 0.60
C VAL A 118 1.15 -5.86 0.38
N MET A 119 1.89 -5.72 1.47
CA MET A 119 3.35 -5.63 1.45
C MET A 119 3.98 -6.91 2.00
N TYR A 120 5.03 -7.35 1.32
CA TYR A 120 5.83 -8.51 1.72
C TYR A 120 7.11 -8.07 2.44
N PRO A 121 7.75 -8.94 3.24
CA PRO A 121 8.98 -8.60 3.98
C PRO A 121 10.15 -8.12 3.13
N ASN A 122 10.16 -8.45 1.84
CA ASN A 122 11.16 -7.97 0.87
C ASN A 122 10.86 -6.55 0.35
N GLY A 123 9.80 -5.89 0.81
CA GLY A 123 9.37 -4.56 0.37
C GLY A 123 8.53 -4.55 -0.91
N VAL A 124 8.24 -5.71 -1.50
CA VAL A 124 7.39 -5.80 -2.69
C VAL A 124 5.94 -5.59 -2.32
N ILE A 125 5.23 -4.76 -3.09
CA ILE A 125 3.77 -4.64 -3.04
C ILE A 125 3.20 -5.72 -3.95
N GLY A 126 2.60 -6.75 -3.38
CA GLY A 126 2.00 -7.83 -4.16
C GLY A 126 0.53 -7.58 -4.51
N HIS A 127 -0.14 -6.66 -3.83
CA HIS A 127 -1.50 -6.26 -4.21
C HIS A 127 -1.73 -4.79 -3.86
N LEU A 128 -2.43 -4.06 -4.72
CA LEU A 128 -2.76 -2.65 -4.55
C LEU A 128 -4.20 -2.37 -5.00
N PHE A 129 -5.00 -1.80 -4.11
CA PHE A 129 -6.37 -1.39 -4.35
C PHE A 129 -6.57 0.10 -4.06
N GLY A 130 -7.35 0.75 -4.91
CA GLY A 130 -7.58 2.20 -4.93
C GLY A 130 -7.49 2.75 -6.35
N PRO A 131 -7.51 4.08 -6.55
CA PRO A 131 -7.51 5.15 -5.55
C PRO A 131 -8.86 5.31 -4.83
N MET A 132 -8.82 5.44 -3.50
CA MET A 132 -10.01 5.64 -2.68
C MET A 132 -10.07 7.05 -2.08
N GLU A 133 -11.28 7.56 -1.94
CA GLU A 133 -11.54 8.78 -1.18
C GLU A 133 -11.09 8.62 0.26
N ARG A 134 -10.54 9.71 0.80
CA ARG A 134 -9.86 9.66 2.10
C ARG A 134 -10.82 9.36 3.27
N CYS A 135 -12.10 9.72 3.15
CA CYS A 135 -13.09 9.49 4.21
C CYS A 135 -13.45 8.01 4.41
N ARG A 136 -12.93 7.09 3.58
CA ARG A 136 -13.19 5.66 3.77
C ARG A 136 -12.31 5.07 4.87
N HIS A 137 -12.97 4.41 5.83
CA HIS A 137 -12.31 3.61 6.86
C HIS A 137 -11.57 2.43 6.24
N ASP A 138 -10.43 2.02 6.82
CA ASP A 138 -9.62 0.91 6.31
C ASP A 138 -10.40 -0.40 6.17
N ALA A 139 -11.24 -0.70 7.16
CA ALA A 139 -12.14 -1.86 7.10
C ALA A 139 -13.14 -1.78 5.94
N GLY A 140 -13.61 -0.57 5.61
CA GLY A 140 -14.48 -0.35 4.45
C GLY A 140 -13.76 -0.62 3.14
N ILE A 141 -12.51 -0.14 3.02
CA ILE A 141 -11.67 -0.38 1.84
C ILE A 141 -11.34 -1.86 1.70
N LEU A 142 -11.06 -2.56 2.81
CA LEU A 142 -10.79 -4.00 2.80
C LEU A 142 -11.99 -4.83 2.35
N ARG A 143 -13.20 -4.43 2.76
CA ARG A 143 -14.42 -5.11 2.31
C ARG A 143 -14.66 -4.89 0.82
N GLU A 144 -14.48 -3.66 0.35
CA GLU A 144 -14.71 -3.27 -1.04
C GLU A 144 -13.67 -3.81 -2.02
N SER A 145 -12.43 -4.02 -1.54
CA SER A 145 -11.37 -4.59 -2.38
C SER A 145 -11.59 -6.06 -2.73
N GLY A 146 -12.48 -6.77 -2.02
CA GLY A 146 -12.67 -8.21 -2.20
C GLY A 146 -11.47 -9.06 -1.76
N LEU A 147 -10.41 -8.42 -1.25
CA LEU A 147 -9.12 -9.05 -0.95
C LEU A 147 -9.27 -10.28 -0.04
N LEU A 148 -10.16 -10.22 0.96
CA LEU A 148 -10.37 -11.34 1.86
C LEU A 148 -10.99 -12.56 1.18
N THR A 149 -11.88 -12.33 0.21
CA THR A 149 -12.49 -13.39 -0.57
C THR A 149 -11.45 -14.05 -1.47
N ASP A 150 -10.64 -13.25 -2.16
CA ASP A 150 -9.61 -13.77 -3.06
C ASP A 150 -8.53 -14.52 -2.29
N LEU A 151 -8.16 -14.03 -1.10
CA LEU A 151 -7.22 -14.71 -0.21
C LEU A 151 -7.75 -16.06 0.30
N ARG A 152 -9.04 -16.14 0.64
CA ARG A 152 -9.67 -17.42 1.02
C ARG A 152 -9.64 -18.40 -0.15
N ALA A 153 -10.04 -17.95 -1.34
CA ALA A 153 -10.03 -18.80 -2.54
C ALA A 153 -8.62 -19.32 -2.88
N ALA A 154 -7.59 -18.47 -2.73
CA ALA A 154 -6.21 -18.79 -3.07
C ALA A 154 -5.49 -19.68 -2.06
N PHE A 155 -5.86 -19.63 -0.77
CA PHE A 155 -5.10 -20.28 0.31
C PHE A 155 -5.89 -21.32 1.12
N ASN A 156 -7.13 -21.63 0.75
CA ASN A 156 -7.88 -22.71 1.40
C ASN A 156 -7.15 -24.06 1.22
N ARG A 157 -6.82 -24.70 2.35
CA ARG A 157 -6.34 -26.08 2.37
C ARG A 157 -7.51 -27.07 2.14
N PRO A 158 -7.30 -28.19 1.45
CA PRO A 158 -8.32 -29.22 1.26
C PRO A 158 -8.67 -30.02 2.53
N ASP A 159 -7.93 -29.82 3.63
CA ASP A 159 -8.06 -30.57 4.90
C ASP A 159 -9.03 -29.95 5.92
N GLY A 160 -9.69 -28.83 5.58
CA GLY A 160 -10.61 -28.15 6.49
C GLY A 160 -9.93 -27.48 7.70
N SER A 161 -8.61 -27.55 7.82
CA SER A 161 -7.87 -26.74 8.78
C SER A 161 -7.86 -25.30 8.25
N CYS A 162 -8.45 -24.38 9.02
CA CYS A 162 -8.36 -22.94 8.74
C CYS A 162 -6.87 -22.56 8.75
N SER A 163 -6.24 -22.49 7.58
CA SER A 163 -4.99 -21.75 7.45
C SER A 163 -5.32 -20.32 7.78
N CYS A 164 -5.07 -19.92 9.02
CA CYS A 164 -5.30 -18.58 9.54
C CYS A 164 -4.76 -17.61 8.48
N LEU A 165 -5.67 -16.82 7.90
CA LEU A 165 -5.30 -15.95 6.78
C LEU A 165 -4.13 -15.09 7.24
N PRO A 166 -2.95 -15.17 6.60
CA PRO A 166 -1.73 -14.66 7.17
C PRO A 166 -1.62 -13.17 6.85
N TYR A 167 -2.42 -12.37 7.54
CA TYR A 167 -2.26 -10.93 7.56
C TYR A 167 -2.56 -10.41 8.96
N VAL A 168 -1.60 -9.65 9.50
CA VAL A 168 -1.85 -8.81 10.67
C VAL A 168 -2.53 -7.54 10.15
N LEU A 169 -3.84 -7.42 10.39
CA LEU A 169 -4.45 -6.10 10.45
C LEU A 169 -4.10 -5.52 11.82
N PRO A 170 -3.38 -4.39 11.93
CA PRO A 170 -3.10 -3.78 13.23
C PRO A 170 -4.36 -3.32 13.99
N THR A 171 -5.56 -3.51 13.44
CA THR A 171 -6.84 -3.09 14.02
C THR A 171 -7.88 -4.21 14.19
N LEU A 172 -7.55 -5.47 13.94
CA LEU A 172 -8.48 -6.60 14.09
C LEU A 172 -7.80 -7.81 14.76
N CYS A 173 -7.39 -7.64 16.01
CA CYS A 173 -7.29 -8.75 16.95
C CYS A 173 -8.49 -8.64 17.90
N PRO A 174 -9.63 -9.31 17.65
CA PRO A 174 -10.47 -9.76 18.75
C PRO A 174 -9.68 -10.83 19.50
N GLY A 175 -9.61 -10.72 20.82
CA GLY A 175 -8.95 -11.72 21.67
C GLY A 175 -9.54 -13.12 21.48
N THR A 176 -8.87 -14.09 22.11
CA THR A 176 -9.11 -15.54 22.17
C THR A 176 -8.62 -16.35 20.97
N CYS A 177 -7.35 -16.77 21.06
CA CYS A 177 -7.05 -18.20 21.19
C CYS A 177 -6.62 -18.44 22.64
#